data_AF-A0A6C0EGB7-F1
#
_entry.id   AF-A0A6C0EGB7-F1
#
_cell.length_a   1.000
_cell.length_b   1.000
_cell.length_c   1.000
_cell.angle_alpha   90.00
_cell.angle_beta   90.00
_cell.angle_gamma   90.00
#
_symmetry.space_group_name_H-M   'P 1'
#
loop_
_entity.id
_entity.type
_entity.pdbx_description
1 polymer ?
#
loop_
_entity_poly.entity_id
_entity_poly.type
_entity_poly.pdbx_seq_one_letter_code
_entity_poly.pdbx_strand_id
1 'polypeptide(L)' 'MESNMMISLVAAFLFLLFKFIEMRFIEKENKPLKNILKDAIIVFVSSFVGILAIQQFPSVNEEGQAAVFDNKPDF' A
#
# COMPACT_ATOMS: atom_id res chain seq x y z
N MET A 1 -5.57 6.77 -8.40
CA MET A 1 -4.32 6.11 -8.83
C MET A 1 -3.08 6.85 -8.34
N GLU A 2 -2.97 8.16 -8.52
CA GLU A 2 -1.78 8.94 -8.10
C GLU A 2 -1.46 8.83 -6.60
N SER A 3 -2.47 8.95 -5.73
CA SER A 3 -2.30 8.76 -4.27
C SER A 3 -1.79 7.35 -3.91
N ASN A 4 -2.28 6.32 -4.59
CA ASN A 4 -1.90 4.92 -4.34
C ASN A 4 -0.43 4.65 -4.75
N MET A 5 0.02 5.27 -5.85
CA MET A 5 1.42 5.24 -6.26
C MET A 5 2.31 5.98 -5.26
N MET A 6 1.88 7.13 -4.75
CA MET A 6 2.61 7.89 -3.74
C MET A 6 2.78 7.07 -2.45
N ILE A 7 1.72 6.40 -1.98
CA ILE A 7 1.77 5.53 -0.78
C ILE A 7 2.76 4.38 -0.98
N SER A 8 2.72 3.72 -2.14
CA SER A 8 3.64 2.61 -2.47
C SER A 8 5.10 3.09 -2.52
N LEU A 9 5.33 4.29 -3.06
CA LEU A 9 6.66 4.89 -3.15
C LEU A 9 7.20 5.29 -1.76
N VAL A 10 6.36 5.85 -0.90
CA VAL A 10 6.72 6.16 0.50
C VAL A 10 7.04 4.89 1.28
N ALA A 11 6.27 3.82 1.10
CA ALA A 11 6.53 2.53 1.75
C ALA A 11 7.90 1.95 1.32
N ALA A 12 8.22 1.98 0.02
CA ALA A 12 9.51 1.54 -0.49
C ALA A 12 10.67 2.44 0.01
N PHE A 13 10.44 3.75 0.12
CA PHE A 13 11.44 4.68 0.65
C PHE A 13 11.71 4.46 2.14
N LEU A 14 10.68 4.22 2.94
CA LEU A 14 10.81 3.83 4.36
C LEU A 14 11.58 2.53 4.51
N PHE A 15 11.30 1.52 3.68
CA PHE A 15 12.06 0.27 3.67
C PHE A 15 13.57 0.51 3.42
N LEU A 16 13.90 1.36 2.44
CA LEU A 16 15.28 1.76 2.16
C LEU A 16 15.93 2.44 3.36
N LEU A 17 15.23 3.37 4.02
CA LEU A 17 15.73 4.04 5.22
C LEU A 17 16.01 3.05 6.36
N PHE A 18 15.07 2.14 6.64
CA PHE A 18 15.25 1.11 7.67
C PHE A 18 16.42 0.18 7.31
N LYS A 19 16.56 -0.25 6.06
CA LYS A 19 17.72 -1.05 5.65
C LYS A 19 19.03 -0.31 5.75
N PHE A 20 19.04 0.99 5.49
CA PHE A 20 20.23 1.81 5.65
C PHE A 20 20.64 1.93 7.13
N ILE A 21 19.66 2.09 8.03
CA ILE A 21 19.87 2.09 9.48
C ILE A 21 20.38 0.73 9.94
N GLU A 22 19.77 -0.37 9.48
CA GLU A 22 20.16 -1.74 9.85
C GLU A 22 21.60 -2.05 9.43
N MET A 23 21.98 -1.68 8.21
CA MET A 23 23.33 -1.90 7.70
C MET A 23 24.38 -1.03 8.42
N ARG A 24 23.97 0.14 8.93
CA ARG A 24 24.86 1.06 9.66
C ARG A 24 25.03 0.70 11.13
N PHE A 25 23.99 0.20 11.80
CA PHE A 25 24.00 0.00 13.26
C PHE A 25 24.11 -1.47 13.69
N ILE A 26 23.55 -2.41 12.92
CA ILE A 26 23.40 -3.81 13.36
C ILE A 26 24.43 -4.71 12.69
N GLU A 27 24.49 -4.74 11.36
CA GLU A 27 25.33 -5.74 10.66
C GLU A 27 26.81 -5.32 10.57
N LYS A 28 27.14 -4.02 10.59
CA LYS A 28 28.51 -3.45 10.41
C LYS A 28 29.30 -3.96 9.19
N GLU A 29 28.74 -4.86 8.40
CA GLU A 29 29.19 -5.31 7.10
C GLU A 29 28.34 -4.66 6.01
N ASN A 30 28.99 -4.11 4.98
CA ASN A 30 28.29 -3.55 3.84
C ASN A 30 27.75 -4.69 2.97
N LYS A 31 26.48 -5.08 3.18
CA LYS A 31 25.79 -5.91 2.20
C LYS A 31 25.85 -5.21 0.82
N PRO A 32 25.99 -5.99 -0.26
CA PRO A 32 26.04 -5.40 -1.60
C PRO A 32 24.74 -4.64 -1.86
N LEU A 33 24.83 -3.35 -2.21
CA LEU A 33 23.68 -2.47 -2.52
C LEU A 33 22.71 -3.11 -3.53
N LYS A 34 23.22 -3.96 -4.41
CA LYS A 34 22.44 -4.70 -5.40
C LYS A 34 21.37 -5.59 -4.77
N ASN A 35 21.60 -6.16 -3.59
CA ASN A 35 20.63 -7.01 -2.91
C ASN A 35 19.52 -6.16 -2.26
N ILE A 36 19.90 -5.06 -1.62
CA ILE A 36 18.93 -4.12 -1.00
C ILE A 36 18.00 -3.51 -2.06
N LEU A 37 18.55 -3.18 -3.24
CA LEU A 37 17.75 -2.63 -4.33
C LEU A 37 16.74 -3.67 -4.85
N LYS A 38 17.11 -4.95 -4.94
CA LYS A 38 16.16 -6.02 -5.30
C LYS A 38 15.04 -6.13 -4.28
N ASP A 39 15.38 -6.10 -3.00
CA ASP A 39 14.38 -6.18 -1.92
C ASP A 39 13.43 -4.96 -1.94
N ALA A 40 13.95 -3.76 -2.19
CA ALA A 40 13.14 -2.55 -2.32
C ALA A 40 12.16 -2.62 -3.50
N ILE A 41 12.58 -3.20 -4.64
CA ILE A 41 11.70 -3.43 -5.80
C ILE A 41 10.59 -4.42 -5.43
N ILE A 42 10.92 -5.51 -4.72
CA ILE A 42 9.94 -6.50 -4.26
C ILE A 42 8.92 -5.85 -3.33
N VAL A 43 9.35 -5.01 -2.38
CA VAL A 43 8.45 -4.28 -1.47
C VAL A 43 7.54 -3.32 -2.22
N PHE A 44 8.08 -2.56 -3.18
CA PHE A 44 7.28 -1.66 -4.02
C PHE A 44 6.20 -2.43 -4.79
N VAL A 45 6.57 -3.51 -5.50
CA VAL A 45 5.63 -4.34 -6.25
C VAL A 45 4.58 -4.97 -5.33
N SER A 46 4.99 -5.48 -4.17
CA SER A 46 4.08 -6.07 -3.19
C SER A 46 3.05 -5.06 -2.68
N SER A 47 3.48 -3.84 -2.31
CA SER A 47 2.56 -2.77 -1.87
C SER A 47 1.60 -2.34 -2.98
N PHE A 48 2.11 -2.21 -4.21
CA PHE A 48 1.31 -1.79 -5.36
C PHE A 48 0.25 -2.83 -5.72
N VAL A 49 0.64 -4.11 -5.78
CA VAL A 49 -0.28 -5.23 -6.02
C VAL A 49 -1.30 -5.35 -4.90
N GLY A 50 -0.90 -5.16 -3.63
CA GLY A 50 -1.83 -5.17 -2.50
C GLY A 50 -2.91 -4.09 -2.61
N ILE A 51 -2.53 -2.86 -2.99
CA ILE A 51 -3.48 -1.76 -3.17
C ILE A 51 -4.38 -1.98 -4.39
N LEU A 52 -3.87 -2.61 -5.45
CA LEU A 52 -4.70 -3.01 -6.59
C LEU A 52 -5.68 -4.12 -6.21
N ALA A 53 -5.24 -5.11 -5.44
CA ALA A 53 -6.09 -6.20 -4.98
C ALA A 53 -7.26 -5.65 -4.14
N ILE A 54 -6.99 -4.72 -3.22
CA ILE A 54 -8.03 -4.07 -2.41
C ILE A 54 -9.04 -3.30 -3.28
N GLN A 55 -8.58 -2.63 -4.34
CA GLN A 55 -9.46 -1.90 -5.27
C GLN A 55 -10.38 -2.81 -6.10
N GLN A 56 -10.02 -4.08 -6.30
CA GLN A 56 -10.87 -5.04 -7.02
C GLN A 56 -12.04 -5.55 -6.18
N PHE A 57 -11.95 -5.43 -4.85
CA PHE A 57 -13.10 -5.72 -4.01
C PHE A 57 -14.07 -4.55 -4.07
N PRO A 58 -15.38 -4.78 -4.24
CA PRO A 58 -16.37 -3.72 -4.09
C PRO A 58 -16.18 -3.13 -2.71
N SER A 59 -16.06 -1.80 -2.66
CA SER A 59 -15.94 -1.08 -1.41
C SER A 59 -17.06 -1.51 -0.48
N VAL A 60 -16.71 -2.10 0.67
CA VAL A 60 -17.63 -2.29 1.80
C VAL A 60 -17.87 -0.93 2.43
N ASN A 61 -18.32 0.02 1.62
CA ASN A 61 -19.04 1.20 2.03
C ASN A 61 -20.50 0.82 1.83
N GLU A 62 -20.97 -0.10 2.66
CA GLU A 62 -22.38 -0.10 2.97
C GLU A 62 -22.62 1.15 3.83
N GLU A 63 -22.81 2.29 3.17
CA GLU A 63 -23.98 3.07 3.53
C GLU A 63 -25.18 2.19 3.16
N GLY A 64 -25.47 1.22 4.04
CA GLY A 64 -26.74 0.52 4.07
C GLY A 64 -27.82 1.51 4.50
N GLN A 65 -28.04 2.56 3.72
CA GLN A 65 -29.38 3.11 3.62
C GLN A 65 -30.18 2.05 2.90
N ALA A 66 -30.76 1.13 3.68
CA ALA A 66 -31.80 0.26 3.20
C ALA A 66 -32.94 1.16 2.68
N ALA A 67 -32.90 1.48 1.38
CA ALA A 67 -33.93 2.20 0.66
C ALA A 67 -35.16 1.28 0.47
N VAL A 68 -35.67 0.72 1.58
CA VAL A 68 -36.78 -0.22 1.59
C VAL A 68 -38.11 0.50 1.82
N PHE A 69 -38.10 1.79 2.17
CA PHE A 69 -39.33 2.53 2.50
C PHE A 69 -39.36 4.01 2.06
N ASP A 70 -38.94 4.36 0.84
CA ASP A 70 -39.04 5.73 0.33
C ASP A 70 -40.14 5.94 -0.74
N ASN A 71 -41.17 5.09 -0.78
CA ASN A 71 -42.40 5.39 -1.53
C ASN A 71 -42.97 6.72 -1.01
N LYS A 72 -42.68 7.82 -1.71
CA LYS A 72 -43.40 9.08 -1.54
C LYS A 72 -44.85 8.79 -1.92
N PRO A 73 -45.82 8.99 -1.01
CA PRO A 73 -47.21 8.77 -1.35
C PRO A 73 -47.65 9.83 -2.35
N ASP A 74 -48.10 9.40 -3.53
CA ASP A 74 -48.91 10.22 -4.44
C ASP A 74 -50.30 10.38 -3.82
N PHE A 75 -50.50 11.50 -3.12
CA PHE A 75 -51.83 12.06 -2.83
C PHE A 75 -51.96 13.42 -3.51
#